data_AF-A0A8S8Y0I3-F1
#
_entry.id   AF-A0A8S8Y0I3-F1
#
_cell.length_a   1.000
_cell.length_b   1.000
_cell.length_c   1.000
_cell.angle_alpha   90.00
_cell.angle_beta   90.00
_cell.angle_gamma   90.00
#
_symmetry.space_group_name_H-M   'P 1'
#
loop_
_entity.id
_entity.type
_entity.pdbx_description
1 polymer ?
#
loop_
_entity_poly.entity_id
_entity_poly.type
_entity_poly.pdbx_seq_one_letter_code
_entity_poly.pdbx_strand_id
1 'polypeptide(L)'
;MNQFYYVQCNNPKAMNTPARLIAVAMMVLLMTAVPAIEGNSSGKHSQASSGCGCHSNLGGTTVSHNFPTTYIAGAMYTITISIQTSANPTSGGFNVVVDKGQLMNPGNGVQTTQQGDSATHTSRNQIQWTFDWMAPFGGSGSATVDMAVMHANGNSANSGDSWGTTQVVIPEGLPPNDAPVVSNVQVAPSPEADADEALTLTYDYADNDSDPESTQTEIHWYVDGTHNTAHNGKTTIQATLTQAGQKWKVQVTPHDGLEFGNAVMSNEVTILDIDSDGDGVLDGQDAFPDDASETADSDNDGVGDNADAFPLDGTETTDSDGDGVGDNGDAFPNDASETADTDNDGVGDNADVFPNDPFRNR
;
A
#
# COMPACT_ATOMS: atom_id res chain seq x y z
N MET A 1 88.95 21.97 -15.63
CA MET A 1 89.73 21.99 -16.88
C MET A 1 88.80 21.65 -18.03
N ASN A 2 88.47 22.69 -18.79
CA ASN A 2 88.25 22.75 -20.23
C ASN A 2 88.31 21.47 -21.11
N GLN A 3 87.27 21.38 -21.94
CA GLN A 3 87.24 21.20 -23.40
C GLN A 3 87.12 19.81 -24.05
N PHE A 4 85.96 19.65 -24.71
CA PHE A 4 85.71 19.45 -26.16
C PHE A 4 86.64 18.54 -26.99
N TYR A 5 85.99 17.65 -27.76
CA TYR A 5 86.36 17.38 -29.15
C TYR A 5 85.15 17.64 -30.06
N TYR A 6 85.35 18.51 -31.05
CA TYR A 6 84.49 18.77 -32.21
C TYR A 6 84.88 17.83 -33.36
N VAL A 7 83.91 17.43 -34.20
CA VAL A 7 84.08 17.47 -35.67
C VAL A 7 82.73 17.83 -36.30
N GLN A 8 82.68 19.02 -36.90
CA GLN A 8 81.71 19.41 -37.91
C GLN A 8 82.36 19.23 -39.29
N CYS A 9 81.57 18.94 -40.33
CA CYS A 9 81.82 19.50 -41.66
C CYS A 9 80.54 19.61 -42.53
N ASN A 10 80.28 20.87 -42.91
CA ASN A 10 79.70 21.43 -44.13
C ASN A 10 78.20 21.33 -44.50
N ASN A 11 77.60 22.53 -44.54
CA ASN A 11 76.49 23.01 -45.40
C ASN A 11 77.04 23.36 -46.82
N PRO A 12 76.25 23.71 -47.88
CA PRO A 12 74.88 24.28 -47.87
C PRO A 12 73.91 23.81 -48.99
N LYS A 13 72.59 24.02 -48.80
CA LYS A 13 71.68 24.72 -49.74
C LYS A 13 70.30 24.93 -49.12
N ALA A 14 69.76 26.12 -49.35
CA ALA A 14 68.54 26.66 -48.74
C ALA A 14 67.24 26.07 -49.30
N MET A 15 66.21 25.90 -48.46
CA MET A 15 64.80 26.32 -48.69
C MET A 15 63.87 25.83 -47.55
N ASN A 16 63.35 26.80 -46.79
CA ASN A 16 61.96 27.00 -46.33
C ASN A 16 61.13 25.88 -45.62
N THR A 17 60.77 26.21 -44.36
CA THR A 17 59.49 26.01 -43.62
C THR A 17 59.11 24.60 -43.07
N PRO A 18 58.24 24.50 -42.03
CA PRO A 18 58.61 23.91 -40.73
C PRO A 18 57.75 22.69 -40.34
N ALA A 19 58.34 21.51 -40.11
CA ALA A 19 57.54 20.35 -39.68
C ALA A 19 58.26 19.31 -38.81
N ARG A 20 59.46 19.56 -38.27
CA ARG A 20 60.23 18.52 -37.57
C ARG A 20 60.90 18.92 -36.24
N LEU A 21 60.47 20.00 -35.62
CA LEU A 21 60.96 20.44 -34.29
C LEU A 21 59.93 20.31 -33.16
N ILE A 22 58.69 19.92 -33.46
CA ILE A 22 57.62 19.81 -32.44
C ILE A 22 57.59 18.43 -31.77
N ALA A 23 58.07 17.37 -32.42
CA ALA A 23 57.94 16.01 -31.88
C ALA A 23 58.97 15.63 -30.80
N VAL A 24 60.18 16.21 -30.79
CA VAL A 24 61.24 15.82 -29.84
C VAL A 24 61.29 16.73 -28.60
N ALA A 25 60.89 18.01 -28.74
CA ALA A 25 60.78 18.92 -27.60
C ALA A 25 59.54 18.63 -26.72
N MET A 26 58.44 18.11 -27.29
CA MET A 26 57.29 17.67 -26.50
C MET A 26 57.55 16.37 -25.73
N MET A 27 58.39 15.47 -26.24
CA MET A 27 58.60 14.16 -25.59
C MET A 27 59.50 14.21 -24.35
N VAL A 28 60.35 15.24 -24.21
CA VAL A 28 61.19 15.46 -23.01
C VAL A 28 60.53 16.41 -22.00
N LEU A 29 59.58 17.26 -22.43
CA LEU A 29 58.79 18.12 -21.52
C LEU A 29 57.59 17.38 -20.89
N LEU A 30 57.20 16.22 -21.41
CA LEU A 30 56.11 15.37 -20.88
C LEU A 30 56.57 14.34 -19.83
N MET A 31 57.85 14.29 -19.45
CA MET A 31 58.37 13.38 -18.40
C MET A 31 58.66 14.06 -17.06
N THR A 32 58.36 15.34 -16.89
CA THR A 32 58.60 16.07 -15.62
C THR A 32 57.35 16.76 -15.11
N ALA A 33 56.30 15.98 -14.87
CA ALA A 33 55.26 16.26 -13.88
C ALA A 33 54.35 15.03 -13.74
N VAL A 34 54.92 13.83 -13.57
CA VAL A 34 54.18 12.84 -12.78
C VAL A 34 54.24 13.42 -11.36
N PRO A 35 53.12 13.76 -10.71
CA PRO A 35 53.20 14.10 -9.29
C PRO A 35 53.92 12.92 -8.65
N ALA A 36 55.04 13.18 -7.96
CA ALA A 36 55.59 12.17 -7.07
C ALA A 36 54.44 11.75 -6.18
N ILE A 37 53.96 10.52 -6.36
CA ILE A 37 52.85 10.02 -5.56
C ILE A 37 53.50 9.74 -4.20
N GLU A 38 53.54 10.75 -3.34
CA GLU A 38 54.18 10.66 -2.03
C GLU A 38 53.37 9.71 -1.16
N GLY A 39 53.96 8.64 -0.64
CA GLY A 39 53.36 7.90 0.47
C GLY A 39 53.39 8.80 1.69
N ASN A 40 52.29 9.48 2.01
CA ASN A 40 52.25 10.35 3.17
C ASN A 40 52.01 9.49 4.41
N SER A 41 52.88 9.62 5.43
CA SER A 41 52.74 8.93 6.71
C SER A 41 51.47 9.31 7.48
N SER A 42 50.81 10.40 7.08
CA SER A 42 49.49 10.82 7.56
C SER A 42 48.37 10.46 6.57
N GLY A 43 48.54 9.45 5.72
CA GLY A 43 47.50 9.01 4.79
C GLY A 43 47.17 9.96 3.65
N LYS A 44 46.27 9.51 2.77
CA LYS A 44 45.76 10.24 1.61
C LYS A 44 44.26 10.17 1.58
N HIS A 45 43.63 11.30 1.34
CA HIS A 45 42.20 11.40 1.11
C HIS A 45 41.84 11.13 -0.36
N SER A 46 40.60 10.69 -0.59
CA SER A 46 39.94 10.73 -1.90
C SER A 46 40.60 9.89 -3.00
N GLN A 47 41.27 8.80 -2.62
CA GLN A 47 42.01 7.93 -3.55
C GLN A 47 41.76 6.43 -3.30
N ALA A 48 40.71 6.07 -2.54
CA ALA A 48 40.47 4.70 -2.09
C ALA A 48 40.33 3.71 -3.26
N SER A 49 39.67 4.11 -4.35
CA SER A 49 39.48 3.27 -5.54
C SER A 49 40.78 2.95 -6.30
N SER A 50 41.81 3.81 -6.18
CA SER A 50 43.11 3.64 -6.84
C SER A 50 44.11 2.84 -5.98
N GLY A 51 43.71 2.46 -4.76
CA GLY A 51 44.56 1.76 -3.81
C GLY A 51 45.78 2.58 -3.39
N CYS A 52 46.83 1.89 -2.93
CA CYS A 52 48.04 2.52 -2.43
C CYS A 52 49.20 2.37 -3.42
N GLY A 53 49.03 2.94 -4.63
CA GLY A 53 49.96 2.78 -5.75
C GLY A 53 51.40 3.32 -5.56
N CYS A 54 51.68 4.03 -4.45
CA CYS A 54 53.05 4.35 -4.04
C CYS A 54 53.84 3.13 -3.58
N HIS A 55 53.13 2.08 -3.17
CA HIS A 55 53.66 0.86 -2.56
C HIS A 55 53.53 -0.32 -3.52
N SER A 56 54.45 -1.27 -3.43
CA SER A 56 54.29 -2.56 -4.08
C SER A 56 53.04 -3.28 -3.57
N ASN A 57 52.45 -4.15 -4.39
CA ASN A 57 51.35 -4.98 -3.96
C ASN A 57 51.73 -6.47 -4.02
N LEU A 58 52.13 -7.05 -2.89
CA LEU A 58 52.36 -8.50 -2.78
C LEU A 58 51.05 -9.33 -2.75
N GLY A 59 49.90 -8.67 -2.66
CA GLY A 59 48.60 -9.34 -2.47
C GLY A 59 48.43 -9.90 -1.06
N GLY A 60 47.29 -10.56 -0.81
CA GLY A 60 46.99 -11.18 0.49
C GLY A 60 46.58 -10.23 1.61
N THR A 61 46.28 -8.98 1.28
CA THR A 61 45.72 -7.97 2.20
C THR A 61 44.33 -7.56 1.72
N THR A 62 43.34 -7.59 2.62
CA THR A 62 41.94 -7.24 2.34
C THR A 62 41.41 -6.27 3.39
N VAL A 63 40.36 -5.53 3.03
CA VAL A 63 39.65 -4.62 3.93
C VAL A 63 38.63 -5.42 4.74
N SER A 64 38.58 -5.23 6.07
CA SER A 64 37.44 -5.61 6.90
C SER A 64 36.71 -4.35 7.37
N HIS A 65 35.38 -4.35 7.29
CA HIS A 65 34.53 -3.24 7.68
C HIS A 65 33.18 -3.73 8.23
N ASN A 66 32.40 -2.82 8.83
CA ASN A 66 31.05 -3.06 9.32
C ASN A 66 30.00 -2.05 8.79
N PHE A 67 30.23 -1.41 7.64
CA PHE A 67 29.18 -0.66 6.94
C PHE A 67 27.89 -1.51 6.81
N PRO A 68 26.71 -0.92 7.02
CA PRO A 68 25.45 -1.65 6.99
C PRO A 68 25.10 -2.08 5.57
N THR A 69 24.20 -3.06 5.43
CA THR A 69 23.72 -3.54 4.12
C THR A 69 22.62 -2.67 3.52
N THR A 70 21.90 -1.91 4.36
CA THR A 70 20.93 -0.85 4.02
C THR A 70 21.12 0.30 5.01
N TYR A 71 20.71 1.52 4.67
CA TYR A 71 20.74 2.64 5.62
C TYR A 71 19.35 3.24 5.88
N ILE A 72 19.03 3.57 7.12
CA ILE A 72 17.94 4.50 7.45
C ILE A 72 18.42 5.92 7.20
N ALA A 73 17.63 6.71 6.47
CA ALA A 73 17.97 8.09 6.11
C ALA A 73 18.34 8.95 7.33
N GLY A 74 19.48 9.64 7.27
CA GLY A 74 20.00 10.50 8.34
C GLY A 74 20.52 9.78 9.59
N ALA A 75 20.46 8.44 9.65
CA ALA A 75 20.94 7.69 10.80
C ALA A 75 22.47 7.70 10.92
N MET A 76 22.97 7.55 12.15
CA MET A 76 24.39 7.50 12.48
C MET A 76 24.87 6.06 12.66
N TYR A 77 25.96 5.71 12.00
CA TYR A 77 26.60 4.39 12.11
C TYR A 77 28.05 4.52 12.56
N THR A 78 28.44 3.86 13.65
CA THR A 78 29.85 3.76 14.03
C THR A 78 30.54 2.69 13.20
N ILE A 79 31.46 3.14 12.35
CA ILE A 79 32.21 2.31 11.41
C ILE A 79 33.56 1.93 12.00
N THR A 80 33.92 0.67 11.86
CA THR A 80 35.25 0.12 12.15
C THR A 80 35.85 -0.40 10.84
N ILE A 81 37.04 0.06 10.49
CA ILE A 81 37.85 -0.45 9.37
C ILE A 81 39.08 -1.14 9.93
N SER A 82 39.43 -2.32 9.42
CA SER A 82 40.67 -3.01 9.78
C SER A 82 41.38 -3.67 8.60
N ILE A 83 42.69 -3.86 8.75
CA ILE A 83 43.53 -4.62 7.82
C ILE A 83 43.36 -6.11 8.12
N GLN A 84 43.02 -6.90 7.11
CA GLN A 84 43.04 -8.37 7.19
C GLN A 84 44.15 -8.91 6.30
N THR A 85 45.05 -9.69 6.89
CA THR A 85 46.15 -10.36 6.17
C THR A 85 46.60 -11.61 6.94
N SER A 86 47.32 -12.51 6.27
CA SER A 86 47.94 -13.69 6.91
C SER A 86 49.23 -13.35 7.68
N ALA A 87 49.81 -12.18 7.43
CA ALA A 87 50.86 -11.63 8.29
C ALA A 87 50.24 -11.11 9.60
N ASN A 88 51.03 -10.95 10.67
CA ASN A 88 50.57 -10.23 11.88
C ASN A 88 50.89 -8.74 11.69
N PRO A 89 49.98 -7.91 11.14
CA PRO A 89 50.34 -6.57 10.77
C PRO A 89 50.44 -5.70 12.03
N THR A 90 51.51 -4.92 12.15
CA THR A 90 51.64 -3.90 13.22
C THR A 90 51.66 -2.48 12.66
N SER A 91 51.71 -2.35 11.34
CA SER A 91 51.80 -1.06 10.66
C SER A 91 51.05 -1.05 9.35
N GLY A 92 50.43 0.09 9.06
CA GLY A 92 49.63 0.24 7.86
C GLY A 92 48.85 1.54 7.84
N GLY A 93 47.86 1.56 6.96
CA GLY A 93 46.98 2.69 6.79
C GLY A 93 45.70 2.31 6.06
N PHE A 94 44.74 3.21 6.06
CA PHE A 94 43.49 3.09 5.31
C PHE A 94 43.15 4.38 4.58
N ASN A 95 42.26 4.28 3.59
CA ASN A 95 41.50 5.40 3.05
C ASN A 95 40.05 4.94 2.77
N VAL A 96 39.08 5.75 3.17
CA VAL A 96 37.65 5.58 2.84
C VAL A 96 37.17 6.81 2.10
N VAL A 97 36.30 6.62 1.11
CA VAL A 97 35.59 7.68 0.37
C VAL A 97 34.13 7.29 0.27
N VAL A 98 33.23 8.22 0.59
CA VAL A 98 31.77 8.05 0.41
C VAL A 98 31.26 9.02 -0.64
N ASP A 99 30.36 8.58 -1.52
CA ASP A 99 29.69 9.47 -2.48
C ASP A 99 28.54 10.27 -1.84
N LYS A 100 27.98 9.75 -0.73
CA LYS A 100 26.80 10.26 -0.02
C LYS A 100 26.94 10.04 1.49
N GLY A 101 26.24 10.89 2.25
CA GLY A 101 26.39 10.95 3.70
C GLY A 101 27.66 11.69 4.12
N GLN A 102 27.99 11.63 5.41
CA GLN A 102 29.14 12.33 5.98
C GLN A 102 29.91 11.46 6.97
N LEU A 103 31.21 11.34 6.77
CA LEU A 103 32.18 10.79 7.70
C LEU A 103 32.55 11.84 8.75
N MET A 104 32.35 11.51 10.01
CA MET A 104 32.53 12.44 11.13
C MET A 104 32.99 11.71 12.38
N ASN A 105 33.19 12.48 13.47
CA ASN A 105 33.64 11.96 14.77
C ASN A 105 34.84 11.00 14.66
N PRO A 106 35.98 11.45 14.08
CA PRO A 106 37.12 10.58 13.88
C PRO A 106 37.64 10.04 15.21
N GLY A 107 37.78 8.71 15.29
CA GLY A 107 38.40 8.04 16.43
C GLY A 107 39.91 8.24 16.47
N ASN A 108 40.57 7.59 17.42
CA ASN A 108 42.01 7.72 17.60
C ASN A 108 42.77 7.27 16.35
N GLY A 109 43.63 8.13 15.81
CA GLY A 109 44.42 7.83 14.62
C GLY A 109 43.71 8.07 13.29
N VAL A 110 42.54 8.73 13.30
CA VAL A 110 41.74 9.04 12.10
C VAL A 110 41.70 10.54 11.86
N GLN A 111 41.66 10.93 10.60
CA GLN A 111 41.31 12.28 10.16
C GLN A 111 40.31 12.21 9.01
N THR A 112 39.46 13.22 8.91
CA THR A 112 38.43 13.36 7.86
C THR A 112 38.63 14.66 7.09
N THR A 113 38.16 14.72 5.85
CA THR A 113 38.04 15.97 5.10
C THR A 113 37.02 16.90 5.75
N GLN A 114 37.10 18.20 5.45
CA GLN A 114 36.13 19.18 5.95
C GLN A 114 34.71 18.88 5.42
N GLN A 115 34.61 18.33 4.21
CA GLN A 115 33.37 17.92 3.57
C GLN A 115 32.77 16.64 4.18
N GLY A 116 33.57 15.85 4.92
CA GLY A 116 33.16 14.56 5.44
C GLY A 116 33.03 13.48 4.36
N ASP A 117 33.56 13.68 3.16
CA ASP A 117 33.48 12.70 2.07
C ASP A 117 34.60 11.66 2.10
N SER A 118 35.60 11.82 2.98
CA SER A 118 36.79 10.97 2.98
C SER A 118 37.48 10.91 4.35
N ALA A 119 37.94 9.71 4.72
CA ALA A 119 38.67 9.45 5.97
C ALA A 119 39.99 8.72 5.69
N THR A 120 41.02 9.00 6.49
CA THR A 120 42.31 8.31 6.43
C THR A 120 43.00 8.29 7.79
N HIS A 121 44.12 7.59 7.88
CA HIS A 121 44.91 7.45 9.11
C HIS A 121 45.79 8.69 9.36
N THR A 122 46.12 8.97 10.61
CA THR A 122 47.10 10.01 10.98
C THR A 122 48.47 9.43 11.38
N SER A 123 48.55 8.11 11.59
CA SER A 123 49.78 7.41 11.97
C SER A 123 49.88 6.03 11.33
N ARG A 124 51.12 5.55 11.16
CA ARG A 124 51.42 4.25 10.52
C ARG A 124 51.37 3.04 11.46
N ASN A 125 51.22 3.22 12.78
CA ASN A 125 51.36 2.15 13.78
C ASN A 125 50.01 1.59 14.25
N GLN A 126 49.04 1.59 13.34
CA GLN A 126 47.68 1.12 13.59
C GLN A 126 47.22 0.27 12.41
N ILE A 127 46.30 -0.64 12.70
CA ILE A 127 45.71 -1.57 11.72
C ILE A 127 44.18 -1.59 11.80
N GLN A 128 43.60 -0.83 12.73
CA GLN A 128 42.17 -0.72 12.96
C GLN A 128 41.83 0.71 13.36
N TRP A 129 40.72 1.21 12.81
CA TRP A 129 40.29 2.60 12.96
C TRP A 129 38.77 2.67 13.09
N THR A 130 38.29 3.68 13.83
CA THR A 130 36.86 3.93 14.01
C THR A 130 36.51 5.37 13.68
N PHE A 131 35.33 5.58 13.11
CA PHE A 131 34.72 6.89 12.85
C PHE A 131 33.21 6.69 12.65
N ASP A 132 32.43 7.76 12.66
CA ASP A 132 31.00 7.67 12.37
C ASP A 132 30.70 8.01 10.92
N TRP A 133 29.66 7.40 10.36
CA TRP A 133 29.04 7.76 9.09
C TRP A 133 27.59 8.16 9.33
N MET A 134 27.27 9.43 9.04
CA MET A 134 25.89 9.91 8.92
C MET A 134 25.37 9.53 7.54
N ALA A 135 24.38 8.65 7.46
CA ALA A 135 23.73 8.30 6.21
C ALA A 135 23.08 9.53 5.55
N PRO A 136 22.95 9.55 4.22
CA PRO A 136 22.32 10.68 3.53
C PRO A 136 20.83 10.81 3.90
N PHE A 137 20.25 11.97 3.61
CA PHE A 137 18.83 12.24 3.86
C PHE A 137 17.90 11.49 2.88
N GLY A 138 16.61 11.46 3.20
CA GLY A 138 15.60 10.69 2.47
C GLY A 138 15.57 10.98 0.97
N GLY A 139 15.37 9.94 0.16
CA GLY A 139 15.29 10.03 -1.30
C GLY A 139 16.64 10.15 -2.00
N SER A 140 17.74 9.87 -1.30
CA SER A 140 19.09 9.92 -1.86
C SER A 140 19.45 8.69 -2.69
N GLY A 141 18.72 7.57 -2.54
CA GLY A 141 19.03 6.30 -3.19
C GLY A 141 20.35 5.70 -2.69
N SER A 142 20.89 4.67 -3.33
CA SER A 142 22.06 3.96 -2.79
C SER A 142 23.30 4.84 -2.61
N ALA A 143 24.00 4.67 -1.48
CA ALA A 143 25.31 5.25 -1.20
C ALA A 143 26.43 4.27 -1.59
N THR A 144 27.51 4.77 -2.15
CA THR A 144 28.71 4.02 -2.55
C THR A 144 29.86 4.37 -1.62
N VAL A 145 30.55 3.36 -1.12
CA VAL A 145 31.73 3.53 -0.26
C VAL A 145 32.92 2.79 -0.86
N ASP A 146 33.94 3.54 -1.26
CA ASP A 146 35.23 3.01 -1.68
C ASP A 146 36.19 2.94 -0.50
N MET A 147 36.88 1.82 -0.35
CA MET A 147 37.81 1.59 0.74
C MET A 147 39.14 1.01 0.25
N ALA A 148 40.23 1.44 0.86
CA ALA A 148 41.57 0.90 0.70
C ALA A 148 42.22 0.67 2.06
N VAL A 149 42.98 -0.42 2.18
CA VAL A 149 43.90 -0.64 3.30
C VAL A 149 45.26 -1.07 2.77
N MET A 150 46.32 -0.71 3.51
CA MET A 150 47.70 -1.06 3.20
C MET A 150 48.39 -1.59 4.44
N HIS A 151 49.05 -2.73 4.31
CA HIS A 151 49.94 -3.32 5.30
C HIS A 151 51.40 -3.05 4.92
N ALA A 152 52.11 -2.34 5.81
CA ALA A 152 53.53 -2.05 5.66
C ALA A 152 54.37 -3.13 6.35
N ASN A 153 55.38 -3.66 5.66
CA ASN A 153 56.22 -4.76 6.15
C ASN A 153 57.32 -4.33 7.15
N GLY A 154 57.39 -3.03 7.49
CA GLY A 154 58.33 -2.48 8.47
C GLY A 154 59.74 -2.19 7.95
N ASN A 155 60.05 -2.45 6.67
CA ASN A 155 61.39 -2.21 6.11
C ASN A 155 61.67 -0.73 5.79
N SER A 156 60.72 0.17 6.08
CA SER A 156 60.79 1.62 5.79
C SER A 156 60.98 1.98 4.31
N ALA A 157 60.70 1.04 3.41
CA ALA A 157 60.64 1.22 1.97
C ALA A 157 59.22 0.91 1.47
N ASN A 158 58.95 1.25 0.21
CA ASN A 158 57.66 0.96 -0.44
C ASN A 158 57.60 -0.45 -1.04
N SER A 159 58.69 -1.21 -0.91
CA SER A 159 58.84 -2.54 -1.50
C SER A 159 58.51 -3.64 -0.48
N GLY A 160 57.80 -4.66 -0.95
CA GLY A 160 57.36 -5.79 -0.14
C GLY A 160 56.13 -5.49 0.74
N ASP A 161 55.44 -4.39 0.48
CA ASP A 161 54.16 -4.07 1.10
C ASP A 161 53.00 -4.73 0.35
N SER A 162 51.80 -4.66 0.93
CA SER A 162 50.59 -5.20 0.33
C SER A 162 49.41 -4.29 0.62
N TRP A 163 48.46 -4.22 -0.31
CA TRP A 163 47.25 -3.43 -0.12
C TRP A 163 46.05 -4.10 -0.80
N GLY A 164 44.87 -3.77 -0.30
CA GLY A 164 43.60 -4.24 -0.84
C GLY A 164 42.59 -3.10 -0.92
N THR A 165 41.71 -3.18 -1.90
CA THR A 165 40.57 -2.27 -2.04
C THR A 165 39.28 -3.05 -2.03
N THR A 166 38.19 -2.40 -1.64
CA THR A 166 36.83 -2.91 -1.80
C THR A 166 35.87 -1.75 -2.00
N GLN A 167 34.72 -2.04 -2.61
CA GLN A 167 33.63 -1.10 -2.77
C GLN A 167 32.35 -1.76 -2.26
N VAL A 168 31.53 -0.99 -1.53
CA VAL A 168 30.19 -1.43 -1.13
C VAL A 168 29.15 -0.42 -1.60
N VAL A 169 27.99 -0.95 -2.00
CA VAL A 169 26.80 -0.17 -2.34
C VAL A 169 25.76 -0.44 -1.27
N ILE A 170 25.33 0.62 -0.59
CA ILE A 170 24.41 0.59 0.56
C ILE A 170 23.09 1.22 0.10
N PRO A 171 22.08 0.41 -0.29
CA PRO A 171 20.75 0.93 -0.61
C PRO A 171 20.12 1.68 0.56
N GLU A 172 19.35 2.72 0.23
CA GLU A 172 18.42 3.36 1.16
C GLU A 172 17.40 2.32 1.63
N GLY A 173 17.33 2.11 2.94
CA GLY A 173 16.27 1.35 3.57
C GLY A 173 15.02 2.22 3.70
N LEU A 174 13.85 1.59 3.63
CA LEU A 174 12.60 2.26 3.97
C LEU A 174 12.68 2.77 5.43
N PRO A 175 12.06 3.90 5.76
CA PRO A 175 11.88 4.28 7.16
C PRO A 175 11.22 3.12 7.92
N PRO A 176 11.44 2.99 9.25
CA PRO A 176 10.65 2.08 10.06
C PRO A 176 9.17 2.43 9.87
N ASN A 177 8.39 1.47 9.38
CA ASN A 177 6.94 1.58 9.20
C ASN A 177 6.27 1.25 10.53
N ASP A 178 5.34 2.09 10.98
CA ASP A 178 4.46 1.72 12.10
C ASP A 178 3.11 1.27 11.53
N ALA A 179 2.63 0.08 11.92
CA ALA A 179 1.36 -0.42 11.40
C ALA A 179 0.18 0.51 11.76
N PRO A 180 -0.78 0.73 10.84
CA PRO A 180 -1.86 1.67 11.05
C PRO A 180 -2.87 1.15 12.07
N VAL A 181 -3.71 2.05 12.60
CA VAL A 181 -4.80 1.71 13.51
C VAL A 181 -6.13 2.29 13.04
N VAL A 182 -7.20 1.56 13.32
CA VAL A 182 -8.58 2.06 13.18
C VAL A 182 -9.25 2.14 14.53
N SER A 183 -10.10 3.14 14.69
CA SER A 183 -10.91 3.35 15.87
C SER A 183 -12.30 3.81 15.49
N ASN A 184 -13.22 3.84 16.47
CA ASN A 184 -14.61 4.27 16.25
C ASN A 184 -15.30 3.55 15.07
N VAL A 185 -14.96 2.28 14.86
CA VAL A 185 -15.63 1.44 13.85
C VAL A 185 -17.07 1.24 14.28
N GLN A 186 -18.01 1.87 13.59
CA GLN A 186 -19.43 1.84 13.93
C GLN A 186 -20.28 1.61 12.68
N VAL A 187 -21.42 0.96 12.88
CA VAL A 187 -22.50 0.85 11.88
C VAL A 187 -23.69 1.65 12.39
N ALA A 188 -24.23 2.51 11.54
CA ALA A 188 -25.44 3.28 11.78
C ALA A 188 -26.51 2.93 10.75
N PRO A 189 -27.81 3.04 11.08
CA PRO A 189 -28.36 3.34 12.42
C PRO A 189 -28.05 2.22 13.44
N SER A 190 -28.16 2.51 14.74
CA SER A 190 -27.79 1.59 15.83
C SER A 190 -28.52 1.98 17.13
N PRO A 191 -28.90 1.02 17.99
CA PRO A 191 -28.64 -0.43 17.90
C PRO A 191 -29.54 -1.19 16.91
N GLU A 192 -30.50 -0.49 16.33
CA GLU A 192 -31.54 -1.04 15.46
C GLU A 192 -31.60 -0.21 14.18
N ALA A 193 -32.02 -0.86 13.09
CA ALA A 193 -32.34 -0.26 11.80
C ALA A 193 -33.69 -0.79 11.36
N ASP A 194 -34.52 0.06 10.78
CA ASP A 194 -35.75 -0.37 10.13
C ASP A 194 -35.42 -1.11 8.82
N ALA A 195 -36.26 -2.06 8.39
CA ALA A 195 -36.01 -2.91 7.23
C ALA A 195 -35.89 -2.14 5.89
N ASP A 196 -36.36 -0.90 5.84
CA ASP A 196 -36.27 0.03 4.71
C ASP A 196 -35.07 1.00 4.83
N GLU A 197 -34.28 0.91 5.89
CA GLU A 197 -33.12 1.77 6.14
C GLU A 197 -31.78 1.12 5.74
N ALA A 198 -30.89 1.90 5.13
CA ALA A 198 -29.56 1.43 4.74
C ALA A 198 -28.58 1.47 5.93
N LEU A 199 -27.73 0.44 6.04
CA LEU A 199 -26.64 0.43 7.03
C LEU A 199 -25.40 1.14 6.48
N THR A 200 -24.79 2.03 7.26
CA THR A 200 -23.60 2.78 6.90
C THR A 200 -22.48 2.56 7.91
N LEU A 201 -21.30 2.17 7.43
CA LEU A 201 -20.06 2.06 8.19
C LEU A 201 -19.36 3.43 8.29
N THR A 202 -18.93 3.79 9.50
CA THR A 202 -17.98 4.87 9.77
C THR A 202 -16.82 4.37 10.64
N TYR A 203 -15.62 4.90 10.41
CA TYR A 203 -14.43 4.62 11.24
C TYR A 203 -13.40 5.74 11.07
N ASP A 204 -12.49 5.84 12.04
CA ASP A 204 -11.34 6.75 11.99
C ASP A 204 -10.06 5.95 11.73
N TYR A 205 -9.28 6.38 10.75
CA TYR A 205 -7.94 5.86 10.46
C TYR A 205 -6.87 6.77 11.06
N ALA A 206 -5.83 6.17 11.66
CA ALA A 206 -4.66 6.90 12.14
C ALA A 206 -3.39 6.07 11.97
N ASP A 207 -2.28 6.78 11.79
CA ASP A 207 -0.97 6.21 11.52
C ASP A 207 0.12 7.10 12.15
N ASN A 208 1.18 6.51 12.71
CA ASN A 208 2.16 7.25 13.54
C ASN A 208 3.24 7.95 12.70
N ASP A 209 3.60 7.37 11.55
CA ASP A 209 4.44 7.93 10.51
C ASP A 209 3.65 8.72 9.45
N SER A 210 2.32 8.81 9.64
CA SER A 210 1.40 9.62 8.85
C SER A 210 1.22 9.13 7.42
N ASP A 211 1.36 7.82 7.20
CA ASP A 211 1.05 7.20 5.93
C ASP A 211 -0.47 7.21 5.67
N PRO A 212 -0.89 7.52 4.43
CA PRO A 212 -2.30 7.57 4.10
C PRO A 212 -2.93 6.17 4.08
N GLU A 213 -4.23 6.10 4.38
CA GLU A 213 -4.97 4.86 4.19
C GLU A 213 -4.91 4.37 2.74
N SER A 214 -4.62 3.08 2.57
CA SER A 214 -4.52 2.40 1.29
C SER A 214 -5.84 1.75 0.89
N THR A 215 -6.02 1.54 -0.42
CA THR A 215 -7.14 0.76 -0.98
C THR A 215 -7.11 -0.73 -0.62
N GLN A 216 -6.06 -1.17 0.07
CA GLN A 216 -5.92 -2.53 0.61
C GLN A 216 -6.59 -2.70 1.98
N THR A 217 -7.10 -1.65 2.63
CA THR A 217 -7.93 -1.80 3.84
C THR A 217 -9.06 -2.79 3.56
N GLU A 218 -9.20 -3.79 4.44
CA GLU A 218 -10.22 -4.82 4.30
C GLU A 218 -11.46 -4.46 5.13
N ILE A 219 -12.63 -4.60 4.52
CA ILE A 219 -13.94 -4.42 5.15
C ILE A 219 -14.74 -5.71 4.96
N HIS A 220 -15.07 -6.38 6.06
CA HIS A 220 -15.76 -7.68 6.06
C HIS A 220 -17.05 -7.63 6.88
N TRP A 221 -18.19 -7.86 6.22
CA TRP A 221 -19.50 -7.84 6.86
C TRP A 221 -19.94 -9.21 7.35
N TYR A 222 -20.61 -9.24 8.49
CA TYR A 222 -21.12 -10.45 9.12
C TYR A 222 -22.63 -10.32 9.28
N VAL A 223 -23.36 -11.35 8.84
CA VAL A 223 -24.81 -11.48 9.02
C VAL A 223 -25.06 -12.70 9.90
N ASP A 224 -25.74 -12.49 11.03
CA ASP A 224 -26.01 -13.51 12.05
C ASP A 224 -24.74 -14.28 12.48
N GLY A 225 -23.63 -13.55 12.60
CA GLY A 225 -22.32 -14.06 12.99
C GLY A 225 -21.54 -14.77 11.88
N THR A 226 -22.08 -14.89 10.67
CA THR A 226 -21.40 -15.51 9.52
C THR A 226 -20.84 -14.46 8.59
N HIS A 227 -19.56 -14.58 8.20
CA HIS A 227 -18.94 -13.69 7.22
C HIS A 227 -19.63 -13.82 5.86
N ASN A 228 -20.17 -12.71 5.36
CA ASN A 228 -20.82 -12.63 4.06
C ASN A 228 -19.88 -11.96 3.04
N THR A 229 -19.23 -12.76 2.22
CA THR A 229 -18.24 -12.29 1.24
C THR A 229 -18.84 -11.43 0.13
N ALA A 230 -20.14 -11.49 -0.13
CA ALA A 230 -20.81 -10.67 -1.15
C ALA A 230 -20.85 -9.18 -0.79
N HIS A 231 -20.55 -8.85 0.46
CA HIS A 231 -20.55 -7.48 0.99
C HIS A 231 -19.14 -6.94 1.29
N ASN A 232 -18.09 -7.71 0.97
CA ASN A 232 -16.72 -7.27 1.20
C ASN A 232 -16.41 -5.93 0.51
N GLY A 233 -15.70 -5.05 1.21
CA GLY A 233 -15.28 -3.74 0.72
C GLY A 233 -16.37 -2.67 0.67
N LYS A 234 -17.63 -3.00 1.02
CA LYS A 234 -18.72 -2.02 1.00
C LYS A 234 -18.73 -1.19 2.29
N THR A 235 -18.88 0.12 2.17
CA THR A 235 -19.13 1.03 3.30
C THR A 235 -20.62 1.21 3.60
N THR A 236 -21.50 0.78 2.68
CA THR A 236 -22.95 0.88 2.84
C THR A 236 -23.62 -0.39 2.37
N ILE A 237 -24.57 -0.90 3.16
CA ILE A 237 -25.48 -1.99 2.81
C ILE A 237 -26.85 -1.35 2.54
N GLN A 238 -27.38 -1.56 1.34
CA GLN A 238 -28.70 -1.05 0.97
C GLN A 238 -29.79 -1.84 1.70
N ALA A 239 -30.88 -1.18 2.08
CA ALA A 239 -32.02 -1.78 2.79
C ALA A 239 -32.57 -3.04 2.09
N THR A 240 -32.60 -3.03 0.75
CA THR A 240 -33.04 -4.16 -0.10
C THR A 240 -32.20 -5.44 0.04
N LEU A 241 -31.06 -5.37 0.74
CA LEU A 241 -30.18 -6.52 1.03
C LEU A 241 -30.34 -7.03 2.47
N THR A 242 -31.16 -6.35 3.27
CA THR A 242 -31.42 -6.68 4.65
C THR A 242 -32.80 -7.33 4.78
N GLN A 243 -33.01 -8.03 5.88
CA GLN A 243 -34.30 -8.65 6.21
C GLN A 243 -34.53 -8.50 7.72
N ALA A 244 -35.79 -8.29 8.10
CA ALA A 244 -36.19 -8.20 9.50
C ALA A 244 -35.66 -9.39 10.33
N GLY A 245 -35.19 -9.10 11.54
CA GLY A 245 -34.58 -10.06 12.46
C GLY A 245 -33.09 -10.34 12.26
N GLN A 246 -32.49 -9.94 11.14
CA GLN A 246 -31.06 -10.13 10.91
C GLN A 246 -30.20 -9.27 11.84
N LYS A 247 -29.02 -9.79 12.18
CA LYS A 247 -28.00 -9.07 12.97
C LYS A 247 -26.75 -8.81 12.16
N TRP A 248 -26.36 -7.55 12.07
CA TRP A 248 -25.26 -7.08 11.24
C TRP A 248 -24.10 -6.52 12.06
N LYS A 249 -22.87 -6.87 11.67
CA LYS A 249 -21.61 -6.22 12.10
C LYS A 249 -20.64 -6.13 10.95
N VAL A 250 -19.62 -5.30 11.11
CA VAL A 250 -18.51 -5.21 10.18
C VAL A 250 -17.17 -5.22 10.90
N GLN A 251 -16.18 -5.85 10.28
CA GLN A 251 -14.79 -5.85 10.68
C GLN A 251 -14.00 -4.97 9.72
N VAL A 252 -13.14 -4.10 10.24
CA VAL A 252 -12.21 -3.30 9.46
C VAL A 252 -10.78 -3.66 9.84
N THR A 253 -9.95 -3.97 8.84
CA THR A 253 -8.50 -4.20 8.98
C THR A 253 -7.77 -3.14 8.14
N PRO A 254 -7.16 -2.10 8.75
CA PRO A 254 -6.55 -1.01 8.00
C PRO A 254 -5.25 -1.43 7.34
N HIS A 255 -4.90 -0.72 6.27
CA HIS A 255 -3.63 -0.88 5.57
C HIS A 255 -3.12 0.50 5.12
N ASP A 256 -1.82 0.74 5.24
CA ASP A 256 -1.15 2.02 4.93
C ASP A 256 -0.48 2.04 3.54
N GLY A 257 -0.32 0.86 2.92
CA GLY A 257 0.37 0.67 1.64
C GLY A 257 1.58 -0.25 1.74
N LEU A 258 2.04 -0.52 2.96
CA LEU A 258 3.20 -1.34 3.31
C LEU A 258 2.82 -2.47 4.28
N GLU A 259 1.97 -2.21 5.27
CA GLU A 259 1.58 -3.17 6.31
C GLU A 259 0.08 -3.07 6.71
N PHE A 260 -0.44 -4.16 7.28
CA PHE A 260 -1.77 -4.22 7.88
C PHE A 260 -1.73 -3.89 9.38
N GLY A 261 -2.74 -3.15 9.83
CA GLY A 261 -3.04 -2.98 11.25
C GLY A 261 -3.89 -4.12 11.84
N ASN A 262 -4.29 -3.93 13.10
CA ASN A 262 -5.17 -4.88 13.78
C ASN A 262 -6.63 -4.73 13.32
N ALA A 263 -7.31 -5.86 13.13
CA ALA A 263 -8.72 -5.89 12.81
C ALA A 263 -9.60 -5.45 14.01
N VAL A 264 -10.59 -4.59 13.75
CA VAL A 264 -11.54 -4.08 14.76
C VAL A 264 -12.97 -4.33 14.32
N MET A 265 -13.79 -4.86 15.23
CA MET A 265 -15.23 -5.09 15.00
C MET A 265 -16.07 -3.88 15.39
N SER A 266 -17.15 -3.65 14.66
CA SER A 266 -18.20 -2.67 15.00
C SER A 266 -19.13 -3.11 16.13
N ASN A 267 -20.05 -2.22 16.50
CA ASN A 267 -21.32 -2.55 17.17
C ASN A 267 -22.18 -3.52 16.33
N GLU A 268 -23.17 -4.15 16.98
CA GLU A 268 -24.24 -4.93 16.34
C GLU A 268 -25.42 -4.03 16.00
N VAL A 269 -26.01 -4.24 14.83
CA VAL A 269 -27.29 -3.64 14.43
C VAL A 269 -28.29 -4.74 14.15
N THR A 270 -29.48 -4.66 14.76
CA THR A 270 -30.59 -5.58 14.47
C THR A 270 -31.56 -4.91 13.50
N ILE A 271 -31.98 -5.63 12.46
CA ILE A 271 -32.99 -5.14 11.52
C ILE A 271 -34.37 -5.40 12.12
N LEU A 272 -35.19 -4.36 12.22
CA LEU A 272 -36.57 -4.44 12.68
C LEU A 272 -37.51 -4.54 11.50
N ASP A 273 -38.58 -5.31 11.70
CA ASP A 273 -39.75 -5.22 10.84
C ASP A 273 -40.48 -3.90 11.13
N ILE A 274 -41.12 -3.32 10.12
CA ILE A 274 -41.82 -2.03 10.25
C ILE A 274 -43.32 -2.22 10.12
N ASP A 275 -44.06 -1.17 10.47
CA ASP A 275 -45.51 -1.02 10.29
C ASP A 275 -45.65 0.25 9.43
N SER A 276 -45.65 0.06 8.11
CA SER A 276 -45.48 1.11 7.11
C SER A 276 -46.68 2.05 7.03
N ASP A 277 -47.90 1.54 7.23
CA ASP A 277 -49.14 2.31 7.15
C ASP A 277 -49.70 2.72 8.53
N GLY A 278 -49.20 2.12 9.62
CA GLY A 278 -49.46 2.51 10.99
C GLY A 278 -50.75 1.95 11.57
N ASP A 279 -51.27 0.84 11.04
CA ASP A 279 -52.50 0.22 11.54
C ASP A 279 -52.30 -0.76 12.71
N GLY A 280 -51.04 -1.07 13.02
CA GLY A 280 -50.62 -1.92 14.13
C GLY A 280 -50.31 -3.37 13.73
N VAL A 281 -50.36 -3.71 12.44
CA VAL A 281 -49.81 -4.94 11.89
C VAL A 281 -48.45 -4.63 11.24
N LEU A 282 -47.47 -5.51 11.44
CA LEU A 282 -46.14 -5.31 10.82
C LEU A 282 -46.19 -5.74 9.36
N ASP A 283 -45.44 -5.09 8.47
CA ASP A 283 -45.38 -5.37 7.04
C ASP A 283 -45.18 -6.85 6.71
N GLY A 284 -44.34 -7.56 7.48
CA GLY A 284 -44.12 -9.00 7.30
C GLY A 284 -45.31 -9.90 7.64
N GLN A 285 -46.34 -9.35 8.28
CA GLN A 285 -47.59 -9.99 8.69
C GLN A 285 -48.83 -9.37 8.03
N ASP A 286 -48.65 -8.34 7.22
CA ASP A 286 -49.72 -7.58 6.57
C ASP A 286 -49.89 -8.00 5.11
N ALA A 287 -51.13 -8.30 4.70
CA ALA A 287 -51.45 -8.56 3.30
C ALA A 287 -51.39 -7.29 2.44
N PHE A 288 -51.62 -6.11 3.03
CA PHE A 288 -51.60 -4.80 2.40
C PHE A 288 -50.77 -3.79 3.22
N PRO A 289 -49.43 -3.93 3.29
CA PRO A 289 -48.55 -3.11 4.15
C PRO A 289 -48.56 -1.58 3.94
N ASP A 290 -49.24 -1.10 2.90
CA ASP A 290 -49.34 0.31 2.54
C ASP A 290 -50.78 0.87 2.68
N ASP A 291 -51.73 0.06 3.17
CA ASP A 291 -53.15 0.41 3.31
C ASP A 291 -53.66 0.09 4.73
N ALA A 292 -53.59 1.10 5.60
CA ALA A 292 -53.99 1.01 7.01
C ALA A 292 -55.48 0.65 7.26
N SER A 293 -56.27 0.43 6.20
CA SER A 293 -57.64 -0.05 6.30
C SER A 293 -57.79 -1.55 5.99
N GLU A 294 -56.75 -2.24 5.54
CA GLU A 294 -56.77 -3.65 5.15
C GLU A 294 -55.54 -4.37 5.69
N THR A 295 -55.74 -5.43 6.48
CA THR A 295 -54.61 -6.21 7.06
C THR A 295 -54.59 -7.67 6.59
N ALA A 296 -55.70 -8.14 6.02
CA ALA A 296 -55.94 -9.54 5.71
C ALA A 296 -56.63 -9.68 4.35
N ASP A 297 -56.28 -10.76 3.66
CA ASP A 297 -56.89 -11.23 2.41
C ASP A 297 -57.10 -12.74 2.59
N SER A 298 -58.27 -13.08 3.12
CA SER A 298 -58.55 -14.41 3.66
C SER A 298 -58.64 -15.49 2.57
N ASP A 299 -59.00 -15.14 1.34
CA ASP A 299 -59.06 -16.06 0.20
C ASP A 299 -58.00 -15.81 -0.89
N ASN A 300 -57.17 -14.78 -0.74
CA ASN A 300 -56.04 -14.42 -1.59
C ASN A 300 -56.44 -13.98 -3.00
N ASP A 301 -57.55 -13.27 -3.13
CA ASP A 301 -58.01 -12.73 -4.42
C ASP A 301 -57.50 -11.31 -4.72
N GLY A 302 -56.87 -10.67 -3.74
CA GLY A 302 -56.25 -9.35 -3.84
C GLY A 302 -57.15 -8.18 -3.42
N VAL A 303 -58.37 -8.44 -2.92
CA VAL A 303 -59.20 -7.46 -2.22
C VAL A 303 -59.12 -7.73 -0.72
N GLY A 304 -58.93 -6.69 0.10
CA GLY A 304 -58.83 -6.88 1.54
C GLY A 304 -60.18 -7.23 2.18
N ASP A 305 -60.13 -8.00 3.27
CA ASP A 305 -61.31 -8.53 3.97
C ASP A 305 -62.31 -7.45 4.39
N ASN A 306 -61.90 -6.18 4.60
CA ASN A 306 -62.82 -5.10 4.97
C ASN A 306 -63.54 -4.48 3.76
N ALA A 307 -62.94 -4.55 2.56
CA ALA A 307 -63.48 -4.06 1.30
C ALA A 307 -64.22 -5.15 0.51
N ASP A 308 -63.95 -6.42 0.81
CA ASP A 308 -64.54 -7.57 0.14
C ASP A 308 -65.94 -7.92 0.69
N ALA A 309 -66.93 -8.02 -0.21
CA ALA A 309 -68.26 -8.48 0.13
C ALA A 309 -68.32 -9.99 0.46
N PHE A 310 -67.37 -10.78 -0.07
CA PHE A 310 -67.25 -12.22 0.14
C PHE A 310 -65.83 -12.66 0.54
N PRO A 311 -65.32 -12.30 1.74
CA PRO A 311 -63.92 -12.51 2.16
C PRO A 311 -63.38 -13.94 2.22
N LEU A 312 -64.19 -14.94 1.85
CA LEU A 312 -63.81 -16.35 1.88
C LEU A 312 -64.04 -17.04 0.53
N ASP A 313 -64.47 -16.30 -0.49
CA ASP A 313 -64.73 -16.77 -1.84
C ASP A 313 -64.00 -15.89 -2.85
N GLY A 314 -62.74 -16.24 -3.13
CA GLY A 314 -61.90 -15.49 -4.07
C GLY A 314 -62.34 -15.52 -5.54
N THR A 315 -63.58 -15.93 -5.81
CA THR A 315 -64.25 -15.76 -7.10
C THR A 315 -65.29 -14.64 -7.10
N GLU A 316 -65.58 -14.02 -5.96
CA GLU A 316 -66.55 -12.93 -5.79
C GLU A 316 -66.00 -11.85 -4.88
N THR A 317 -66.03 -10.58 -5.30
CA THR A 317 -65.57 -9.47 -4.44
C THR A 317 -66.64 -8.41 -4.16
N THR A 318 -67.70 -8.39 -4.98
CA THR A 318 -68.66 -7.28 -5.06
C THR A 318 -70.07 -7.86 -5.03
N ASP A 319 -70.95 -7.22 -4.27
CA ASP A 319 -72.39 -7.47 -4.22
C ASP A 319 -73.09 -6.13 -4.48
N SER A 320 -73.36 -5.85 -5.76
CA SER A 320 -73.76 -4.52 -6.22
C SER A 320 -75.16 -4.12 -5.75
N ASP A 321 -76.05 -5.07 -5.46
CA ASP A 321 -77.41 -4.79 -4.98
C ASP A 321 -77.71 -5.28 -3.55
N GLY A 322 -76.78 -6.02 -2.93
CA GLY A 322 -76.81 -6.38 -1.52
C GLY A 322 -77.70 -7.58 -1.23
N ASP A 323 -77.91 -8.48 -2.18
CA ASP A 323 -78.79 -9.63 -2.03
C ASP A 323 -78.10 -10.91 -1.52
N GLY A 324 -76.76 -10.88 -1.45
CA GLY A 324 -75.92 -11.95 -0.93
C GLY A 324 -75.44 -12.95 -1.96
N VAL A 325 -75.65 -12.72 -3.27
CA VAL A 325 -74.97 -13.41 -4.37
C VAL A 325 -73.98 -12.44 -5.01
N GLY A 326 -72.74 -12.89 -5.23
CA GLY A 326 -71.71 -12.02 -5.80
C GLY A 326 -71.96 -11.71 -7.28
N ASP A 327 -71.49 -10.55 -7.73
CA ASP A 327 -71.70 -10.04 -9.08
C ASP A 327 -71.25 -10.99 -10.20
N ASN A 328 -70.27 -11.88 -9.97
CA ASN A 328 -69.82 -12.86 -10.99
C ASN A 328 -70.76 -14.07 -11.09
N GLY A 329 -71.49 -14.39 -10.01
CA GLY A 329 -72.41 -15.51 -9.87
C GLY A 329 -73.87 -15.12 -10.02
N ASP A 330 -74.19 -13.83 -9.95
CA ASP A 330 -75.52 -13.28 -10.11
C ASP A 330 -75.87 -13.00 -11.58
N ALA A 331 -77.00 -13.56 -12.04
CA ALA A 331 -77.54 -13.28 -13.36
C ALA A 331 -78.07 -11.85 -13.51
N PHE A 332 -78.48 -11.19 -12.41
CA PHE A 332 -78.96 -9.82 -12.37
C PHE A 332 -78.31 -8.98 -11.25
N PRO A 333 -77.00 -8.62 -11.37
CA PRO A 333 -76.20 -7.97 -10.31
C PRO A 333 -76.64 -6.59 -9.83
N ASN A 334 -77.80 -6.07 -10.26
CA ASN A 334 -78.32 -4.77 -9.85
C ASN A 334 -79.82 -4.84 -9.48
N ASP A 335 -80.37 -6.05 -9.34
CA ASP A 335 -81.74 -6.32 -8.92
C ASP A 335 -81.78 -7.38 -7.83
N ALA A 336 -81.71 -6.92 -6.57
CA ALA A 336 -81.73 -7.76 -5.37
C ALA A 336 -82.96 -8.67 -5.20
N SER A 337 -83.91 -8.64 -6.13
CA SER A 337 -85.04 -9.55 -6.18
C SER A 337 -84.85 -10.73 -7.14
N GLU A 338 -83.77 -10.81 -7.91
CA GLU A 338 -83.51 -11.83 -8.91
C GLU A 338 -82.04 -12.26 -8.94
N THR A 339 -81.73 -13.51 -8.60
CA THR A 339 -80.33 -14.02 -8.57
C THR A 339 -80.02 -15.03 -9.67
N ALA A 340 -81.06 -15.62 -10.28
CA ALA A 340 -80.93 -16.75 -11.19
C ALA A 340 -81.83 -16.56 -12.42
N ASP A 341 -81.34 -17.04 -13.55
CA ASP A 341 -82.06 -17.17 -14.82
C ASP A 341 -81.84 -18.60 -15.33
N THR A 342 -82.63 -19.54 -14.81
CA THR A 342 -82.36 -20.98 -14.98
C THR A 342 -82.43 -21.41 -16.44
N ASP A 343 -83.29 -20.79 -17.26
CA ASP A 343 -83.42 -21.10 -18.68
C ASP A 343 -82.80 -20.06 -19.64
N ASN A 344 -82.21 -19.01 -19.09
CA ASN A 344 -81.48 -17.95 -19.80
C ASN A 344 -82.38 -17.16 -20.78
N ASP A 345 -83.63 -16.90 -20.40
CA ASP A 345 -84.57 -16.11 -21.21
C ASP A 345 -84.54 -14.60 -20.92
N GLY A 346 -83.79 -14.18 -19.90
CA GLY A 346 -83.60 -12.80 -19.46
C GLY A 346 -84.64 -12.30 -18.45
N VAL A 347 -85.51 -13.18 -17.92
CA VAL A 347 -86.41 -12.91 -16.80
C VAL A 347 -85.94 -13.74 -15.61
N GLY A 348 -85.73 -13.11 -14.46
CA GLY A 348 -85.29 -13.83 -13.27
C GLY A 348 -86.32 -14.83 -12.76
N ASP A 349 -85.83 -15.90 -12.15
CA ASP A 349 -86.61 -17.04 -11.68
C ASP A 349 -87.73 -16.66 -10.68
N ASN A 350 -87.61 -15.54 -9.94
CA ASN A 350 -88.66 -15.09 -9.01
C ASN A 350 -89.83 -14.38 -9.73
N ALA A 351 -89.55 -13.72 -10.85
CA ALA A 351 -90.55 -13.09 -11.73
C ALA A 351 -91.09 -14.05 -12.80
N ASP A 352 -90.38 -15.14 -13.09
CA ASP A 352 -90.79 -16.12 -14.09
C ASP A 352 -91.77 -17.18 -13.55
N VAL A 353 -92.90 -17.32 -14.24
CA VAL A 353 -93.93 -18.33 -13.95
C VAL A 353 -93.50 -19.72 -14.42
N PHE A 354 -92.57 -19.81 -15.40
CA PHE A 354 -92.04 -21.09 -15.90
C PHE A 354 -90.50 -21.10 -15.95
N PRO A 355 -89.78 -21.13 -14.80
CA PRO A 355 -88.31 -20.96 -14.69
C PRO A 355 -87.42 -22.01 -15.39
N ASN A 356 -87.98 -22.90 -16.20
CA ASN A 356 -87.24 -23.92 -16.95
C ASN A 356 -87.72 -24.01 -18.42
N ASP A 357 -88.56 -23.09 -18.88
CA ASP A 357 -89.10 -23.05 -20.26
C ASP A 357 -88.82 -21.66 -20.88
N PRO A 358 -87.73 -21.54 -21.68
CA PRO A 358 -87.24 -20.24 -22.16
C PRO A 358 -88.14 -19.58 -23.21
N PHE A 359 -89.31 -20.16 -23.46
CA PHE A 359 -90.31 -19.67 -24.38
C PHE A 359 -91.59 -19.20 -23.66
N ARG A 360 -91.63 -19.21 -22.32
CA ARG A 360 -92.82 -18.83 -21.53
C ARG A 360 -92.45 -18.10 -20.25
N ASN A 361 -92.79 -16.82 -20.21
CA ASN A 361 -92.44 -15.91 -19.12
C ASN A 361 -93.68 -15.31 -18.41
N ARG A 362 -94.90 -15.84 -18.65
CA ARG A 362 -96.18 -15.37 -18.07
C ARG A 362 -97.27 -16.41 -17.93
#